data_AF-A0A7V8DCT2-F1
#
_entry.id   AF-A0A7V8DCT2-F1
#
_cell.length_a   1.000
_cell.length_b   1.000
_cell.length_c   1.000
_cell.angle_alpha   90.00
_cell.angle_beta   90.00
_cell.angle_gamma   90.00
#
_symmetry.space_group_name_H-M   'P 1'
#
loop_
_entity.id
_entity.type
_entity.pdbx_description
1 polymer ?
#
loop_
_entity_poly.entity_id
_entity_poly.type
_entity_poly.pdbx_seq_one_letter_code
_entity_poly.pdbx_strand_id
1 'polypeptide(L)'
;MEKPFSRFQHQSGLAARLRELGGEEATSFLNQKESFISALRAAEEPLAALQLESCREACDRFLVKLGKGRATPEFVAEFKDPLDKLLSSKDFALMEGGLPGGPEVVRSRLAALRPLSIAGGERTGTLRDSGAERLLSEAYRRLGFDSLERELSGRSGDQAYDAVLLKARRGVADYCRLYQVVPSPEDTLPAFSLSRIDAVLGACYRLLSRLRGV
;
A
#
# COMPACT_ATOMS: atom_id res chain seq x y z
N MET A 1 -25.73 8.41 -10.02
CA MET A 1 -24.78 8.18 -8.92
C MET A 1 -24.27 6.75 -9.09
N GLU A 2 -23.31 6.55 -9.99
CA GLU A 2 -22.71 5.25 -10.33
C GLU A 2 -21.26 5.25 -9.82
N LYS A 3 -21.03 4.84 -8.57
CA LYS A 3 -19.67 4.67 -8.01
C LYS A 3 -19.43 3.43 -7.11
N PRO A 4 -20.35 2.45 -6.89
CA PRO A 4 -19.99 1.25 -6.12
C PRO A 4 -19.22 0.20 -6.94
N PHE A 5 -19.33 0.20 -8.28
CA PHE A 5 -18.79 -0.88 -9.12
C PHE A 5 -17.25 -0.86 -9.26
N SER A 6 -16.60 0.32 -9.35
CA SER A 6 -15.14 0.40 -9.55
C SER A 6 -14.35 0.00 -8.30
N ARG A 7 -14.78 0.45 -7.12
CA ARG A 7 -14.11 0.14 -5.85
C ARG A 7 -14.14 -1.34 -5.52
N PHE A 8 -15.31 -1.97 -5.70
CA PHE A 8 -15.48 -3.41 -5.53
C PHE A 8 -14.57 -4.20 -6.48
N GLN A 9 -14.47 -3.76 -7.75
CA GLN A 9 -13.55 -4.37 -8.73
C GLN A 9 -12.09 -4.24 -8.30
N HIS A 10 -11.65 -3.06 -7.85
CA HIS A 10 -10.27 -2.86 -7.39
C HIS A 10 -9.97 -3.67 -6.12
N GLN A 11 -10.90 -3.78 -5.17
CA GLN A 11 -10.73 -4.62 -3.98
C GLN A 11 -10.67 -6.10 -4.32
N SER A 12 -11.58 -6.57 -5.18
CA SER A 12 -11.60 -7.97 -5.65
C SER A 12 -10.31 -8.29 -6.40
N GLY A 13 -9.86 -7.38 -7.26
CA GLY A 13 -8.59 -7.45 -7.97
C GLY A 13 -7.41 -7.53 -6.99
N LEU A 14 -7.33 -6.62 -6.02
CA LEU A 14 -6.27 -6.62 -5.01
C LEU A 14 -6.27 -7.93 -4.22
N ALA A 15 -7.43 -8.40 -3.75
CA ALA A 15 -7.54 -9.65 -3.00
C ALA A 15 -7.07 -10.85 -3.82
N ALA A 16 -7.41 -10.92 -5.11
CA ALA A 16 -6.91 -11.95 -6.02
C ALA A 16 -5.38 -11.89 -6.16
N ARG A 17 -4.81 -10.69 -6.38
CA ARG A 17 -3.35 -10.53 -6.51
C ARG A 17 -2.59 -10.84 -5.23
N LEU A 18 -3.14 -10.49 -4.06
CA LEU A 18 -2.54 -10.84 -2.77
C LEU A 18 -2.59 -12.35 -2.51
N ARG A 19 -3.59 -13.07 -3.02
CA ARG A 19 -3.63 -14.54 -3.00
C ARG A 19 -2.59 -15.14 -3.95
N GLU A 20 -2.46 -14.62 -5.17
CA GLU A 20 -1.44 -15.06 -6.14
C GLU A 20 -0.01 -14.87 -5.59
N LEU A 21 0.23 -13.72 -4.93
CA LEU A 21 1.51 -13.41 -4.30
C LEU A 21 1.89 -14.46 -3.24
N GLY A 22 0.89 -14.94 -2.50
CA GLY A 22 1.04 -15.91 -1.42
C GLY A 22 0.83 -17.39 -1.80
N GLY A 23 0.35 -17.67 -3.01
CA GLY A 23 -0.09 -19.01 -3.44
C GLY A 23 0.98 -19.88 -4.08
N GLU A 24 0.62 -21.14 -4.34
CA GLU A 24 1.48 -22.12 -5.02
C GLU A 24 1.72 -21.74 -6.49
N GLU A 25 2.87 -22.16 -7.01
CA GLU A 25 3.50 -21.76 -8.27
C GLU A 25 2.54 -21.54 -9.45
N ALA A 26 2.59 -20.33 -10.03
CA ALA A 26 2.12 -20.14 -11.38
C ALA A 26 3.07 -20.91 -12.32
N THR A 27 2.58 -21.99 -12.91
CA THR A 27 3.29 -22.95 -13.77
C THR A 27 3.91 -22.34 -15.05
N SER A 28 3.74 -21.04 -15.27
CA SER A 28 4.14 -20.32 -16.47
C SER A 28 5.41 -19.47 -16.34
N PHE A 29 6.03 -19.36 -15.16
CA PHE A 29 7.25 -18.56 -14.96
C PHE A 29 8.52 -19.41 -14.95
N LEU A 30 9.63 -18.83 -15.41
CA LEU A 30 10.92 -19.53 -15.50
C LEU A 30 11.55 -19.82 -14.12
N ASN A 31 11.27 -18.98 -13.12
CA ASN A 31 11.75 -19.14 -11.73
C ASN A 31 10.88 -18.35 -10.73
N GLN A 32 11.13 -18.55 -9.42
CA GLN A 32 10.38 -17.88 -8.36
C GLN A 32 10.56 -16.35 -8.39
N LYS A 33 11.74 -15.88 -8.80
CA LYS A 33 12.04 -14.45 -8.87
C LYS A 33 11.13 -13.71 -9.83
N GLU A 34 10.97 -14.25 -11.03
CA GLU A 34 10.13 -13.67 -12.06
C GLU A 34 8.65 -13.70 -11.65
N SER A 35 8.20 -14.84 -11.13
CA SER A 35 6.84 -14.99 -10.59
C SER A 35 6.56 -13.97 -9.49
N PHE A 36 7.50 -13.80 -8.55
CA PHE A 36 7.34 -12.89 -7.42
C PHE A 36 7.31 -11.42 -7.86
N ILE A 37 8.19 -11.01 -8.77
CA ILE A 37 8.18 -9.64 -9.33
C ILE A 37 6.89 -9.38 -10.10
N SER A 38 6.44 -10.34 -10.91
CA SER A 38 5.20 -10.21 -11.69
C SER A 38 3.99 -10.04 -10.79
N ALA A 39 3.87 -10.86 -9.74
CA ALA A 39 2.80 -10.78 -8.77
C ALA A 39 2.79 -9.45 -7.98
N LEU A 40 3.97 -8.95 -7.57
CA LEU A 40 4.08 -7.66 -6.89
C LEU A 40 3.58 -6.51 -7.78
N ARG A 41 4.02 -6.48 -9.05
CA ARG A 41 3.58 -5.45 -10.00
C ARG A 41 2.09 -5.51 -10.27
N ALA A 42 1.53 -6.71 -10.39
CA ALA A 42 0.10 -6.90 -10.60
C ALA A 42 -0.75 -6.39 -9.42
N ALA A 43 -0.22 -6.41 -8.19
CA ALA A 43 -0.90 -5.88 -7.00
C ALA A 43 -0.82 -4.34 -6.87
N GLU A 44 0.19 -3.69 -7.46
CA GLU A 44 0.38 -2.23 -7.36
C GLU A 44 -0.80 -1.44 -7.93
N GLU A 45 -1.29 -1.81 -9.11
CA GLU A 45 -2.34 -1.08 -9.82
C GLU A 45 -3.67 -1.02 -9.03
N PRO A 46 -4.28 -2.16 -8.63
CA PRO A 46 -5.53 -2.12 -7.87
C PRO A 46 -5.34 -1.45 -6.49
N LEU A 47 -4.16 -1.59 -5.86
CA LEU A 47 -3.87 -0.91 -4.60
C LEU A 47 -3.81 0.61 -4.77
N ALA A 48 -3.09 1.09 -5.79
CA ALA A 48 -2.98 2.52 -6.08
C ALA A 48 -4.35 3.14 -6.41
N ALA A 49 -5.19 2.41 -7.15
CA ALA A 49 -6.56 2.81 -7.43
C ALA A 49 -7.39 2.96 -6.14
N LEU A 50 -7.32 1.99 -5.22
CA LEU A 50 -8.03 2.04 -3.94
C LEU A 50 -7.55 3.14 -3.01
N GLN A 51 -6.23 3.37 -2.95
CA GLN A 51 -5.66 4.47 -2.17
C GLN A 51 -6.14 5.83 -2.73
N LEU A 52 -6.15 5.98 -4.06
CA LEU A 52 -6.60 7.20 -4.72
C LEU A 52 -8.10 7.44 -4.52
N GLU A 53 -8.93 6.42 -4.69
CA GLU A 53 -10.37 6.48 -4.42
C GLU A 53 -10.63 6.84 -2.95
N SER A 54 -9.93 6.20 -2.01
CA SER A 54 -10.07 6.48 -0.56
C SER A 54 -9.66 7.91 -0.20
N CYS A 55 -8.57 8.42 -0.78
CA CYS A 55 -8.12 9.80 -0.59
C CYS A 55 -9.15 10.80 -1.15
N ARG A 56 -9.66 10.54 -2.36
CA ARG A 56 -10.67 11.38 -3.01
C ARG A 56 -11.97 11.42 -2.20
N GLU A 57 -12.46 10.29 -1.74
CA GLU A 57 -13.66 10.24 -0.91
C GLU A 57 -13.50 10.99 0.41
N ALA A 58 -12.34 10.88 1.08
CA ALA A 58 -12.07 11.65 2.28
C ALA A 58 -12.13 13.17 2.00
N CYS A 59 -11.53 13.60 0.89
CA CYS A 59 -11.56 15.00 0.44
C CYS A 59 -12.97 15.47 0.05
N ASP A 60 -13.72 14.67 -0.70
CA ASP A 60 -15.07 15.00 -1.15
C ASP A 60 -16.04 15.10 0.04
N ARG A 61 -15.96 14.15 0.98
CA ARG A 61 -16.75 14.21 2.23
C ARG A 61 -16.43 15.46 3.03
N PHE A 62 -15.15 15.84 3.10
CA PHE A 62 -14.73 17.07 3.77
C PHE A 62 -15.30 18.31 3.06
N LEU A 63 -15.18 18.42 1.74
CA LEU A 63 -15.71 19.54 0.97
C LEU A 63 -17.23 19.68 1.10
N VAL A 64 -17.98 18.57 1.08
CA VAL A 64 -19.43 18.57 1.27
C VAL A 64 -19.81 19.08 2.66
N LYS A 65 -19.13 18.62 3.71
CA LYS A 65 -19.39 19.06 5.09
C LYS A 65 -18.99 20.53 5.27
N LEU A 66 -17.86 20.96 4.71
CA LEU A 66 -17.41 22.36 4.70
C LEU A 66 -18.43 23.30 4.04
N GLY A 67 -19.04 22.87 2.94
CA GLY A 67 -20.08 23.63 2.24
C GLY A 67 -21.40 23.76 3.00
N LYS A 68 -21.65 22.91 4.02
CA LYS A 68 -22.87 22.90 4.83
C LYS A 68 -22.77 23.74 6.12
N GLY A 69 -21.60 24.25 6.48
CA GLY A 69 -21.41 25.04 7.70
C GLY A 69 -20.04 24.84 8.36
N ARG A 70 -19.81 25.51 9.50
CA ARG A 70 -18.50 25.57 10.19
C ARG A 70 -17.92 24.18 10.45
N ALA A 71 -16.65 24.02 10.09
CA ALA A 71 -15.84 22.87 10.45
C ALA A 71 -15.63 22.83 11.97
N THR A 72 -16.11 21.78 12.63
CA THR A 72 -15.81 21.53 14.04
C THR A 72 -14.46 20.82 14.17
N PRO A 73 -13.79 20.88 15.34
CA PRO A 73 -12.56 20.14 15.58
C PRO A 73 -12.68 18.64 15.31
N GLU A 74 -13.81 18.04 15.67
CA GLU A 74 -14.10 16.61 15.48
C GLU A 74 -14.17 16.26 14.00
N PHE A 75 -14.81 17.11 13.20
CA PHE A 75 -14.89 16.95 11.75
C PHE A 75 -13.51 17.05 11.08
N VAL A 76 -12.65 17.95 11.56
CA VAL A 76 -11.28 18.06 11.06
C VAL A 76 -10.46 16.82 11.42
N ALA A 77 -10.62 16.28 12.63
CA ALA A 77 -9.99 15.04 13.04
C ALA A 77 -10.44 13.84 12.18
N GLU A 78 -11.75 13.68 11.94
CA GLU A 78 -12.30 12.64 11.05
C GLU A 78 -11.74 12.72 9.62
N PHE A 79 -11.47 13.93 9.14
CA PHE A 79 -10.87 14.14 7.82
C PHE A 79 -9.38 13.81 7.79
N LYS A 80 -8.65 14.18 8.85
CA LYS A 80 -7.21 13.95 8.95
C LYS A 80 -6.84 12.48 9.12
N ASP A 81 -7.63 11.71 9.87
CA ASP A 81 -7.32 10.31 10.18
C ASP A 81 -7.00 9.43 8.95
N PRO A 82 -7.85 9.37 7.90
CA PRO A 82 -7.52 8.58 6.72
C PRO A 82 -6.36 9.17 5.90
N LEU A 83 -6.15 10.49 5.92
CA LEU A 83 -5.08 11.14 5.17
C LEU A 83 -3.70 10.91 5.79
N ASP A 84 -3.61 10.85 7.12
CA ASP A 84 -2.37 10.49 7.85
C ASP A 84 -1.84 9.11 7.41
N LYS A 85 -2.73 8.20 7.00
CA LYS A 85 -2.33 6.85 6.55
C LYS A 85 -1.99 6.78 5.07
N LEU A 86 -2.47 7.72 4.26
CA LEU A 86 -2.36 7.67 2.80
C LEU A 86 -1.34 8.64 2.24
N LEU A 87 -1.12 9.79 2.87
CA LEU A 87 -0.23 10.83 2.37
C LEU A 87 1.19 10.66 2.89
N SER A 88 2.14 11.34 2.23
CA SER A 88 3.47 11.52 2.81
C SER A 88 3.39 12.36 4.08
N SER A 89 4.34 12.19 5.00
CA SER A 89 4.47 12.99 6.22
C SER A 89 4.52 14.49 5.91
N LYS A 90 5.17 14.85 4.78
CA LYS A 90 5.26 16.23 4.30
C LYS A 90 3.91 16.77 3.81
N ASP A 91 3.22 16.03 2.95
CA ASP A 91 1.92 16.45 2.41
C ASP A 91 0.86 16.50 3.51
N PHE A 92 0.93 15.56 4.46
CA PHE A 92 0.08 15.57 5.65
C PHE A 92 0.36 16.79 6.53
N ALA A 93 1.62 17.12 6.82
CA ALA A 93 1.97 18.31 7.60
C ALA A 93 1.50 19.62 6.94
N LEU A 94 1.59 19.70 5.60
CA LEU A 94 1.05 20.83 4.84
C LEU A 94 -0.47 20.96 4.97
N MET A 95 -1.17 19.82 5.03
CA MET A 95 -2.61 19.76 5.28
C MET A 95 -2.97 20.14 6.73
N GLU A 96 -2.12 19.76 7.70
CA GLU A 96 -2.33 20.05 9.12
C GLU A 96 -2.11 21.52 9.49
N GLY A 97 -1.16 22.20 8.82
CA GLY A 97 -0.84 23.62 9.04
C GLY A 97 -1.96 24.61 8.67
N GLY A 98 -3.14 24.09 8.33
CA GLY A 98 -4.29 24.84 7.85
C GLY A 98 -4.40 24.79 6.34
N LEU A 99 -5.61 24.95 5.82
CA LEU A 99 -5.90 25.07 4.39
C LEU A 99 -6.11 26.56 4.06
N PRO A 100 -5.07 27.42 4.05
CA PRO A 100 -5.26 28.84 3.86
C PRO A 100 -5.74 29.15 2.45
N GLY A 101 -6.75 30.01 2.32
CA GLY A 101 -7.27 30.48 1.05
C GLY A 101 -8.80 30.45 1.00
N GLY A 102 -9.35 30.96 -0.11
CA GLY A 102 -10.78 30.87 -0.38
C GLY A 102 -11.22 29.43 -0.71
N PRO A 103 -12.53 29.13 -0.70
CA PRO A 103 -13.07 27.78 -0.94
C PRO A 103 -12.54 27.09 -2.21
N GLU A 104 -12.35 27.83 -3.31
CA GLU A 104 -11.81 27.28 -4.56
C GLU A 104 -10.33 26.89 -4.46
N VAL A 105 -9.55 27.63 -3.67
CA VAL A 105 -8.13 27.30 -3.41
C VAL A 105 -8.06 26.02 -2.57
N VAL A 106 -8.92 25.89 -1.57
CA VAL A 106 -9.02 24.68 -0.74
C VAL A 106 -9.42 23.48 -1.59
N ARG A 107 -10.46 23.61 -2.43
CA ARG A 107 -10.90 22.57 -3.36
C ARG A 107 -9.79 22.14 -4.31
N SER A 108 -9.08 23.10 -4.91
CA SER A 108 -7.96 22.81 -5.82
C SER A 108 -6.84 22.03 -5.12
N ARG A 109 -6.45 22.43 -3.90
CA ARG A 109 -5.42 21.73 -3.12
C ARG A 109 -5.83 20.31 -2.77
N LEU A 110 -7.05 20.12 -2.29
CA LEU A 110 -7.57 18.79 -1.97
C LEU A 110 -7.63 17.87 -3.20
N ALA A 111 -8.01 18.41 -4.37
CA ALA A 111 -8.02 17.65 -5.62
C ALA A 111 -6.61 17.27 -6.12
N ALA A 112 -5.59 18.04 -5.74
CA ALA A 112 -4.20 17.79 -6.09
C ALA A 112 -3.54 16.73 -5.19
N LEU A 113 -4.13 16.38 -4.03
CA LEU A 113 -3.57 15.37 -3.14
C LEU A 113 -3.44 14.02 -3.84
N ARG A 114 -2.31 13.35 -3.59
CA ARG A 114 -2.02 12.02 -4.09
C ARG A 114 -1.52 11.15 -2.93
N PRO A 115 -2.01 9.90 -2.81
CA PRO A 115 -1.44 8.96 -1.87
C PRO A 115 0.05 8.73 -2.16
N LEU A 116 0.84 8.56 -1.11
CA LEU A 116 2.20 8.08 -1.21
C LEU A 116 2.18 6.57 -1.54
N SER A 117 2.96 6.16 -2.53
CA SER A 117 3.22 4.74 -2.79
C SER A 117 4.54 4.31 -2.17
N ILE A 118 4.47 3.50 -1.11
CA ILE A 118 5.64 2.92 -0.45
C ILE A 118 6.30 1.89 -1.38
N ALA A 119 5.51 1.01 -1.99
CA ALA A 119 6.00 0.00 -2.91
C ALA A 119 6.64 0.63 -4.16
N GLY A 120 5.99 1.63 -4.74
CA GLY A 120 6.51 2.38 -5.87
C GLY A 120 7.83 3.08 -5.53
N GLY A 121 7.89 3.77 -4.39
CA GLY A 121 9.09 4.45 -3.91
C GLY A 121 10.26 3.50 -3.63
N GLU A 122 9.99 2.32 -3.06
CA GLU A 122 11.04 1.32 -2.84
C GLU A 122 11.52 0.71 -4.16
N ARG A 123 10.59 0.38 -5.07
CA ARG A 123 10.91 -0.17 -6.40
C ARG A 123 11.80 0.76 -7.22
N THR A 124 11.61 2.08 -7.11
CA THR A 124 12.40 3.09 -7.84
C THR A 124 13.57 3.65 -7.04
N GLY A 125 13.71 3.28 -5.76
CA GLY A 125 14.74 3.83 -4.85
C GLY A 125 14.52 5.29 -4.45
N THR A 126 13.31 5.83 -4.67
CA THR A 126 12.95 7.23 -4.38
C THR A 126 12.15 7.40 -3.09
N LEU A 127 12.00 6.34 -2.28
CA LEU A 127 11.34 6.46 -0.98
C LEU A 127 12.16 7.37 -0.05
N ARG A 128 11.59 8.52 0.29
CA ARG A 128 12.19 9.58 1.10
C ARG A 128 11.18 10.15 2.10
N ASP A 129 10.46 9.27 2.79
CA ASP A 129 9.48 9.62 3.82
C ASP A 129 9.69 8.79 5.09
N SER A 130 9.86 9.46 6.23
CA SER A 130 10.17 8.79 7.50
C SER A 130 9.02 7.95 8.06
N GLY A 131 7.78 8.37 7.83
CA GLY A 131 6.58 7.63 8.24
C GLY A 131 6.44 6.35 7.43
N ALA A 132 6.62 6.45 6.12
CA ALA A 132 6.64 5.31 5.21
C ALA A 132 7.79 4.35 5.52
N GLU A 133 8.99 4.86 5.79
CA GLU A 133 10.16 4.04 6.14
C GLU A 133 9.91 3.25 7.44
N ARG A 134 9.23 3.87 8.42
CA ARG A 134 8.82 3.18 9.64
C ARG A 134 7.84 2.05 9.35
N LEU A 135 6.81 2.30 8.53
CA LEU A 135 5.82 1.28 8.15
C LEU A 135 6.47 0.12 7.40
N LEU A 136 7.35 0.44 6.45
CA LEU A 136 8.10 -0.55 5.66
C LEU A 136 9.00 -1.38 6.58
N SER A 137 9.79 -0.74 7.44
CA SER A 137 10.65 -1.43 8.41
C SER A 137 9.88 -2.33 9.37
N GLU A 138 8.67 -1.92 9.79
CA GLU A 138 7.79 -2.77 10.59
C GLU A 138 7.29 -3.98 9.80
N ALA A 139 6.84 -3.77 8.55
CA ALA A 139 6.40 -4.86 7.68
C ALA A 139 7.55 -5.84 7.40
N TYR A 140 8.75 -5.33 7.10
CA TYR A 140 9.96 -6.12 6.84
C TYR A 140 10.27 -7.06 8.00
N ARG A 141 10.24 -6.53 9.23
CA ARG A 141 10.49 -7.28 10.46
C ARG A 141 9.39 -8.30 10.75
N ARG A 142 8.12 -7.91 10.58
CA ARG A 142 6.97 -8.81 10.81
C ARG A 142 6.97 -10.00 9.85
N LEU A 143 7.41 -9.79 8.60
CA LEU A 143 7.56 -10.86 7.61
C LEU A 143 8.83 -11.71 7.82
N GLY A 144 9.68 -11.34 8.78
CA GLY A 144 10.91 -12.07 9.10
C GLY A 144 11.97 -11.98 8.00
N PHE A 145 11.91 -10.98 7.12
CA PHE A 145 12.81 -10.89 5.98
C PHE A 145 14.29 -10.74 6.38
N ASP A 146 14.58 -10.13 7.53
CA ASP A 146 15.95 -10.09 8.09
C ASP A 146 16.55 -11.50 8.34
N SER A 147 15.70 -12.49 8.63
CA SER A 147 16.13 -13.87 8.84
C SER A 147 16.35 -14.61 7.51
N LEU A 148 15.53 -14.30 6.51
CA LEU A 148 15.64 -14.85 5.16
C LEU A 148 16.91 -14.37 4.45
N GLU A 149 17.27 -13.09 4.61
CA GLU A 149 18.54 -12.56 4.12
C GLU A 149 19.74 -13.33 4.70
N ARG A 150 19.75 -13.53 6.03
CA ARG A 150 20.81 -14.29 6.71
C ARG A 150 20.89 -15.74 6.28
N GLU A 151 19.74 -16.37 5.99
CA GLU A 151 19.71 -17.74 5.47
C GLU A 151 20.37 -17.83 4.08
N LEU A 152 20.19 -16.81 3.24
CA LEU A 152 20.82 -16.77 1.91
C LEU A 152 22.31 -16.44 1.98
N SER A 153 22.77 -15.56 2.89
CA SER A 153 24.19 -15.19 2.98
C SER A 153 25.15 -16.38 3.22
N GLY A 154 24.64 -17.52 3.71
CA GLY A 154 25.40 -18.75 3.89
C GLY A 154 25.27 -19.78 2.75
N ARG A 155 24.56 -19.45 1.67
CA ARG A 155 24.23 -20.39 0.58
C ARG A 155 24.34 -19.70 -0.79
N SER A 156 24.94 -20.37 -1.77
CA SER A 156 25.04 -19.87 -3.14
C SER A 156 24.20 -20.71 -4.11
N GLY A 157 23.63 -20.06 -5.12
CA GLY A 157 22.97 -20.71 -6.25
C GLY A 157 21.45 -20.52 -6.30
N ASP A 158 20.90 -20.65 -7.50
CA ASP A 158 19.50 -20.34 -7.83
C ASP A 158 18.50 -21.13 -6.98
N GLN A 159 18.82 -22.38 -6.62
CA GLN A 159 17.96 -23.21 -5.78
C GLN A 159 17.81 -22.66 -4.35
N ALA A 160 18.89 -22.12 -3.77
CA ALA A 160 18.84 -21.52 -2.44
C ALA A 160 18.05 -20.20 -2.47
N TYR A 161 18.23 -19.42 -3.53
CA TYR A 161 17.49 -18.19 -3.79
C TYR A 161 15.99 -18.45 -3.94
N ASP A 162 15.61 -19.43 -4.75
CA ASP A 162 14.21 -19.83 -4.96
C ASP A 162 13.55 -20.34 -3.67
N ALA A 163 14.27 -21.12 -2.86
CA ALA A 163 13.77 -21.59 -1.57
C ALA A 163 13.49 -20.43 -0.59
N VAL A 164 14.35 -19.42 -0.57
CA VAL A 164 14.17 -18.20 0.24
C VAL A 164 12.96 -17.40 -0.25
N LEU A 165 12.81 -17.23 -1.57
CA LEU A 165 11.64 -16.56 -2.13
C LEU A 165 10.34 -17.30 -1.86
N LEU A 166 10.35 -18.64 -1.91
CA LEU A 166 9.18 -19.43 -1.57
C LEU A 166 8.75 -19.21 -0.11
N LYS A 167 9.71 -19.15 0.82
CA LYS A 167 9.45 -18.79 2.23
C LYS A 167 8.90 -17.37 2.36
N ALA A 168 9.48 -16.41 1.65
CA ALA A 168 9.01 -15.03 1.65
C ALA A 168 7.55 -14.94 1.16
N ARG A 169 7.22 -15.60 0.06
CA ARG A 169 5.86 -15.67 -0.49
C ARG A 169 4.86 -16.24 0.51
N ARG A 170 5.21 -17.33 1.20
CA ARG A 170 4.36 -17.92 2.26
C ARG A 170 4.14 -16.94 3.42
N GLY A 171 5.19 -16.27 3.90
CA GLY A 171 5.07 -15.26 4.95
C GLY A 171 4.18 -14.09 4.55
N VAL A 172 4.30 -13.64 3.30
CA VAL A 172 3.42 -12.61 2.72
C VAL A 172 1.99 -13.12 2.61
N ALA A 173 1.77 -14.37 2.20
CA ALA A 173 0.45 -15.00 2.16
C ALA A 173 -0.24 -14.90 3.52
N ASP A 174 0.45 -15.35 4.57
CA ASP A 174 -0.06 -15.43 5.94
C ASP A 174 -0.36 -14.04 6.49
N TYR A 175 0.51 -13.08 6.24
CA TYR A 175 0.28 -11.69 6.65
C TYR A 175 -0.90 -11.08 5.88
N CYS A 176 -0.96 -11.31 4.57
CA CYS A 176 -2.01 -10.77 3.71
C CYS A 176 -3.38 -11.40 3.98
N ARG A 177 -3.46 -12.62 4.50
CA ARG A 177 -4.74 -13.25 4.92
C ARG A 177 -5.55 -12.35 5.85
N LEU A 178 -4.89 -11.59 6.73
CA LEU A 178 -5.54 -10.61 7.62
C LEU A 178 -6.28 -9.50 6.86
N TYR A 179 -5.94 -9.30 5.60
CA TYR A 179 -6.51 -8.28 4.71
C TYR A 179 -7.30 -8.91 3.53
N GLN A 180 -7.37 -10.24 3.44
CA GLN A 180 -8.07 -11.00 2.39
C GLN A 180 -9.53 -11.30 2.75
N VAL A 181 -10.27 -10.31 3.25
CA VAL A 181 -11.72 -10.45 3.42
C VAL A 181 -12.35 -10.54 2.03
N VAL A 182 -13.23 -11.52 1.79
CA VAL A 182 -14.04 -11.56 0.57
C VAL A 182 -14.85 -10.27 0.56
N PRO A 183 -14.60 -9.33 -0.35
CA PRO A 183 -15.29 -8.05 -0.30
C PRO A 183 -16.77 -8.32 -0.56
N SER A 184 -17.66 -7.90 0.35
CA SER A 184 -19.02 -7.58 -0.07
C SER A 184 -19.01 -6.24 -0.81
N PRO A 185 -20.01 -5.93 -1.64
CA PRO A 185 -20.13 -4.61 -2.28
C PRO A 185 -20.15 -3.43 -1.28
N GLU A 186 -20.45 -3.70 -0.01
CA GLU A 186 -20.54 -2.73 1.08
C GLU A 186 -19.22 -2.63 1.87
N ASP A 187 -18.35 -3.64 1.78
CA ASP A 187 -17.11 -3.69 2.55
C ASP A 187 -16.07 -2.72 2.00
N THR A 188 -15.38 -2.08 2.94
CA THR A 188 -14.38 -1.08 2.60
C THR A 188 -13.10 -1.33 3.36
N LEU A 189 -12.02 -1.68 2.63
CA LEU A 189 -10.68 -1.69 3.24
C LEU A 189 -10.35 -0.29 3.77
N PRO A 190 -10.05 -0.15 5.08
CA PRO A 190 -9.74 1.15 5.65
C PRO A 190 -8.38 1.65 5.16
N ALA A 191 -8.18 2.96 5.19
CA ALA A 191 -6.93 3.62 4.79
C ALA A 191 -5.69 3.03 5.49
N PHE A 192 -5.83 2.67 6.77
CA PHE A 192 -4.80 1.95 7.52
C PHE A 192 -4.41 0.63 6.83
N SER A 193 -5.38 -0.22 6.46
CA SER A 193 -5.10 -1.49 5.78
C SER A 193 -4.41 -1.28 4.43
N LEU A 194 -4.84 -0.29 3.65
CA LEU A 194 -4.20 0.04 2.36
C LEU A 194 -2.73 0.44 2.55
N SER A 195 -2.42 1.27 3.56
CA SER A 195 -1.04 1.65 3.88
C SER A 195 -0.17 0.47 4.31
N ARG A 196 -0.77 -0.50 5.04
CA ARG A 196 -0.08 -1.71 5.49
C ARG A 196 0.19 -2.68 4.34
N ILE A 197 -0.75 -2.84 3.41
CA ILE A 197 -0.56 -3.65 2.20
C ILE A 197 0.55 -3.03 1.34
N ASP A 198 0.56 -1.71 1.16
CA ASP A 198 1.60 -1.01 0.41
C ASP A 198 2.99 -1.17 1.05
N ALA A 199 3.08 -1.08 2.38
CA ALA A 199 4.30 -1.34 3.12
C ALA A 199 4.82 -2.78 2.96
N VAL A 200 3.92 -3.76 2.88
CA VAL A 200 4.27 -5.17 2.61
C VAL A 200 4.84 -5.33 1.20
N LEU A 201 4.18 -4.76 0.19
CA LEU A 201 4.70 -4.77 -1.18
C LEU A 201 6.08 -4.08 -1.27
N GLY A 202 6.25 -2.96 -0.57
CA GLY A 202 7.54 -2.30 -0.40
C GLY A 202 8.60 -3.19 0.26
N ALA A 203 8.25 -3.87 1.36
CA ALA A 203 9.16 -4.81 2.01
C ALA A 203 9.61 -5.94 1.07
N CYS A 204 8.73 -6.43 0.19
CA CYS A 204 9.08 -7.42 -0.82
C CYS A 204 10.08 -6.88 -1.85
N TYR A 205 9.88 -5.64 -2.33
CA TYR A 205 10.86 -4.98 -3.21
C TYR A 205 12.21 -4.77 -2.54
N ARG A 206 12.20 -4.38 -1.26
CA ARG A 206 13.41 -4.25 -0.46
C ARG A 206 14.16 -5.57 -0.35
N LEU A 207 13.45 -6.66 -0.04
CA LEU A 207 14.03 -8.00 0.00
C LEU A 207 14.65 -8.35 -1.35
N LEU A 208 13.91 -8.20 -2.45
CA LEU A 208 14.43 -8.46 -3.80
C LEU A 208 15.69 -7.64 -4.14
N SER A 209 15.76 -6.39 -3.68
CA SER A 209 16.94 -5.54 -3.86
C SER A 209 18.14 -6.08 -3.07
N ARG A 210 17.93 -6.46 -1.81
CA ARG A 210 18.99 -7.00 -0.95
C ARG A 210 19.50 -8.36 -1.41
N LEU A 211 18.61 -9.25 -1.85
CA LEU A 211 19.01 -10.55 -2.38
C LEU A 211 19.69 -10.47 -3.75
N ARG A 212 19.60 -9.35 -4.49
CA ARG A 212 20.39 -9.12 -5.72
C ARG A 212 21.82 -8.69 -5.45
N GLY A 213 22.10 -8.14 -4.26
CA GLY A 213 23.43 -7.70 -3.84
C GLY A 213 24.22 -8.75 -3.06
N VAL A 214 23.64 -9.93 -2.86
CA VAL A 214 24.24 -11.14 -2.27
C VAL A 214 24.51 -12.14 -3.39
#